data_AF-A0A9P1BLM7-F1
#
_entry.id   AF-A0A9P1BLM7-F1
#
_cell.length_a   1.000
_cell.length_b   1.000
_cell.length_c   1.000
_cell.angle_alpha   90.00
_cell.angle_beta   90.00
_cell.angle_gamma   90.00
#
_symmetry.space_group_name_H-M   'P 1'
#
loop_
_entity.id
_entity.type
_entity.pdbx_description
1 polymer ?
#
loop_
_entity_poly.entity_id
_entity_poly.type
_entity_poly.pdbx_seq_one_letter_code
_entity_poly.pdbx_strand_id
1 'polypeptide(L)'
;MPRIRKGINPAQDPKYQHALQERDRAVEIVRAALHITPNVIRTWVQHFDHKFERQIDCQKFCAGLRALRFEGDPELLFLRLDVDKIDEVTLDIIDPDAAKLWMGFRMWCVKTFTDEKTMINELSRGYGSASRDAFLTNLRRLGWGGENEELLFEALNLHDKQELRPYDLTFFAVDKRKFMKARKGMPEAVKLKTHAAQKRTLMTKARKDFKAFLKKKFGTLLRAWRTLDADDSMFMQKNELFRAVKDLCWQGDARILWQGLDKDGSGITTLQELDLKSAEQLAKFKQQVGEKFGDAQAFFQAIDTSRINKVRQQDFIEKCDRFGITRADKRLFHGLDWEGKKFLTAKDLSFVDLWKCPRYLTCSANAQAARDFKSALLQIYPTVLKAWRQLLDRDGSNVVGWEEFEAAAKRLNFQGDLPGAWRFFDQDISGSISFGELDVASYAELSNFKSWADEEFGGVRAAFAVLDEDNSGDFNVREFIKMLRGHKGASMTQENSGNALKFTKNRKDMKPLESLKYATYVSLFASLCHVHFI
;
A
#
# COMPACT_ATOMS: atom_id res chain seq x y z
N MET A 1 -14.48 24.19 -17.41
CA MET A 1 -13.60 24.87 -16.44
C MET A 1 -14.34 25.08 -15.12
N PRO A 2 -14.23 24.17 -14.14
CA PRO A 2 -14.48 24.49 -12.74
C PRO A 2 -13.19 25.03 -12.09
N ARG A 3 -13.26 26.15 -11.37
CA ARG A 3 -12.14 26.70 -10.60
C ARG A 3 -11.74 25.70 -9.49
N ILE A 4 -10.57 25.07 -9.65
CA ILE A 4 -9.99 24.15 -8.67
C ILE A 4 -9.51 24.98 -7.47
N ARG A 5 -10.14 24.80 -6.31
CA ARG A 5 -9.68 25.38 -5.05
C ARG A 5 -8.33 24.74 -4.69
N LYS A 6 -7.33 25.57 -4.36
CA LYS A 6 -6.03 25.14 -3.81
C LYS A 6 -6.28 24.17 -2.65
N GLY A 7 -5.86 22.91 -2.79
CA GLY A 7 -5.85 21.95 -1.69
C GLY A 7 -4.80 22.39 -0.68
N ILE A 8 -5.21 23.09 0.37
CA ILE A 8 -4.36 23.34 1.53
C ILE A 8 -4.20 21.99 2.23
N ASN A 9 -2.96 21.59 2.54
CA ASN A 9 -2.70 20.44 3.41
C ASN A 9 -3.52 20.64 4.70
N PRO A 10 -4.43 19.74 5.07
CA PRO A 10 -5.29 19.92 6.25
C PRO A 10 -4.49 20.21 7.53
N ALA A 11 -3.26 19.69 7.64
CA ALA A 11 -2.37 19.93 8.76
C ALA A 11 -1.85 21.39 8.86
N GLN A 12 -1.98 22.19 7.79
CA GLN A 12 -1.57 23.59 7.71
C GLN A 12 -2.74 24.57 7.58
N ASP A 13 -3.98 24.08 7.48
CA ASP A 13 -5.17 24.94 7.45
C ASP A 13 -5.43 25.51 8.86
N PRO A 14 -5.32 26.84 9.08
CA PRO A 14 -5.57 27.46 10.37
C PRO A 14 -6.98 27.19 10.91
N LYS A 15 -7.98 27.02 10.03
CA LYS A 15 -9.36 26.70 10.43
C LYS A 15 -9.47 25.28 10.96
N TYR A 16 -8.78 24.32 10.33
CA TYR A 16 -8.75 22.94 10.79
C TYR A 16 -7.98 22.80 12.11
N GLN A 17 -6.86 23.51 12.25
CA GLN A 17 -6.11 23.53 13.51
C GLN A 17 -6.94 24.13 14.66
N HIS A 18 -7.69 25.20 14.39
CA HIS A 18 -8.64 25.75 15.36
C HIS A 18 -9.76 24.75 15.71
N ALA A 19 -10.31 24.05 14.71
CA ALA A 19 -11.31 23.00 14.96
C ALA A 19 -10.77 21.86 15.83
N LEU A 20 -9.51 21.44 15.64
CA LEU A 20 -8.86 20.45 16.49
C LEU A 20 -8.69 20.94 17.94
N GLN A 21 -8.31 22.20 18.13
CA GLN A 21 -8.22 22.78 19.47
C GLN A 21 -9.58 22.82 20.18
N GLU A 22 -10.64 23.19 19.45
CA GLU A 22 -12.01 23.19 19.97
C GLU A 22 -12.51 21.76 20.27
N ARG A 23 -12.12 20.78 19.46
CA ARG A 23 -12.35 19.35 19.72
C ARG A 23 -11.67 18.90 21.00
N ASP A 24 -10.40 19.22 21.18
CA ASP A 24 -9.62 18.78 22.35
C ASP A 24 -10.23 19.35 23.65
N ARG A 25 -10.69 20.60 23.62
CA ARG A 25 -11.48 21.19 24.72
C ARG A 25 -12.80 20.45 24.96
N ALA A 26 -13.53 20.11 23.90
CA ALA A 26 -14.76 19.35 24.02
C ALA A 26 -14.52 17.94 24.58
N VAL A 27 -13.41 17.29 24.21
CA VAL A 27 -12.98 16.00 24.77
C VAL A 27 -12.75 16.12 26.28
N GLU A 28 -12.04 17.13 26.73
CA GLU A 28 -11.79 17.35 28.17
C GLU A 28 -13.09 17.53 28.96
N ILE A 29 -14.03 18.31 28.42
CA ILE A 29 -15.34 18.56 29.05
C ILE A 29 -16.15 17.25 29.16
N VAL A 30 -16.24 16.49 28.07
CA VAL A 30 -17.02 15.25 28.05
C VAL A 30 -16.34 14.17 28.87
N ARG A 31 -15.01 14.09 28.84
CA ARG A 31 -14.23 13.20 29.70
C ARG A 31 -14.50 13.53 31.17
N ALA A 32 -14.49 14.80 31.57
CA ALA A 32 -14.83 15.20 32.94
C ALA A 32 -16.25 14.79 33.33
N ALA A 33 -17.23 14.94 32.42
CA ALA A 33 -18.61 14.49 32.65
C ALA A 33 -18.72 12.96 32.80
N LEU A 34 -17.91 12.18 32.06
CA LEU A 34 -17.86 10.73 32.20
C LEU A 34 -17.17 10.25 33.49
N HIS A 35 -16.24 11.03 34.02
CA HIS A 35 -15.50 10.74 35.25
C HIS A 35 -16.26 11.15 36.53
N ILE A 36 -17.55 11.54 36.42
CA ILE A 36 -18.44 11.68 37.59
C ILE A 36 -18.51 10.36 38.37
N THR A 37 -18.33 9.21 37.69
CA THR A 37 -18.13 7.92 38.34
C THR A 37 -16.70 7.41 38.12
N PRO A 38 -16.19 6.52 38.99
CA PRO A 38 -14.85 5.93 38.82
C PRO A 38 -14.69 5.08 37.56
N ASN A 39 -15.79 4.71 36.88
CA ASN A 39 -15.77 3.82 35.73
C ASN A 39 -16.36 4.49 34.48
N VAL A 40 -15.46 4.99 33.64
CA VAL A 40 -15.78 5.67 32.37
C VAL A 40 -16.51 4.74 31.41
N ILE A 41 -16.11 3.46 31.31
CA ILE A 41 -16.73 2.49 30.40
C ILE A 41 -18.17 2.23 30.82
N ARG A 42 -18.40 2.01 32.12
CA ARG A 42 -19.75 1.83 32.68
C ARG A 42 -20.64 3.03 32.37
N THR A 43 -20.14 4.24 32.63
CA THR A 43 -20.85 5.49 32.36
C THR A 43 -21.18 5.63 30.87
N TRP A 44 -20.21 5.33 30.00
CA TRP A 44 -20.38 5.35 28.56
C TRP A 44 -21.46 4.37 28.09
N VAL A 45 -21.37 3.12 28.53
CA VAL A 45 -22.33 2.08 28.18
C VAL A 45 -23.73 2.40 28.70
N GLN A 46 -23.85 2.88 29.94
CA GLN A 46 -25.13 3.16 30.56
C GLN A 46 -25.88 4.31 29.89
N HIS A 47 -25.18 5.41 29.58
CA HIS A 47 -25.82 6.65 29.14
C HIS A 47 -25.76 6.91 27.64
N PHE A 48 -24.81 6.29 26.93
CA PHE A 48 -24.60 6.53 25.51
C PHE A 48 -24.82 5.25 24.71
N ASP A 49 -24.16 4.15 25.05
CA ASP A 49 -24.13 2.92 24.25
C ASP A 49 -24.89 1.73 24.87
N HIS A 50 -26.10 1.97 25.39
CA HIS A 50 -26.89 0.96 26.12
C HIS A 50 -27.23 -0.30 25.30
N LYS A 51 -27.24 -0.18 23.96
CA LYS A 51 -27.45 -1.29 23.01
C LYS A 51 -26.16 -1.85 22.44
N PHE A 52 -24.99 -1.33 22.86
CA PHE A 52 -23.67 -1.76 22.42
C PHE A 52 -23.49 -1.68 20.89
N GLU A 53 -24.21 -0.74 20.28
CA GLU A 53 -24.24 -0.41 18.86
C GLU A 53 -22.93 0.29 18.44
N ARG A 54 -22.11 0.75 19.41
CA ARG A 54 -20.79 1.39 19.24
C ARG A 54 -20.86 2.81 18.66
N GLN A 55 -22.05 3.29 18.33
CA GLN A 55 -22.28 4.48 17.51
C GLN A 55 -23.29 5.40 18.19
N ILE A 56 -22.80 6.58 18.57
CA ILE A 56 -23.61 7.57 19.28
C ILE A 56 -23.84 8.73 18.32
N ASP A 57 -25.05 8.78 17.75
CA ASP A 57 -25.52 9.94 16.99
C ASP A 57 -25.74 11.15 17.93
N CYS A 58 -25.95 12.33 17.36
CA CYS A 58 -26.16 13.56 18.12
C CYS A 58 -27.31 13.43 19.12
N GLN A 59 -28.40 12.77 18.75
CA GLN A 59 -29.57 12.63 19.60
C GLN A 59 -29.26 11.78 20.84
N LYS A 60 -28.63 10.62 20.67
CA LYS A 60 -28.18 9.74 21.75
C LYS A 60 -27.13 10.43 22.62
N PHE A 61 -26.20 11.17 22.01
CA PHE A 61 -25.16 11.92 22.72
C PHE A 61 -25.76 12.98 23.63
N CYS A 62 -26.67 13.79 23.10
CA CYS A 62 -27.34 14.84 23.85
C CYS A 62 -28.21 14.25 24.98
N ALA A 63 -28.91 13.15 24.71
CA ALA A 63 -29.67 12.43 25.73
C ALA A 63 -28.78 11.90 26.86
N GLY A 64 -27.62 11.31 26.53
CA GLY A 64 -26.65 10.81 27.49
C GLY A 64 -26.08 11.90 28.40
N LEU A 65 -25.65 13.03 27.84
CA LEU A 65 -25.15 14.16 28.64
C LEU A 65 -26.23 14.79 29.54
N ARG A 66 -27.48 14.88 29.06
CA ARG A 66 -28.62 15.32 29.90
C ARG A 66 -28.88 14.35 31.05
N ALA A 67 -28.77 13.04 30.81
CA ALA A 67 -28.90 12.03 31.86
C ALA A 67 -27.79 12.14 32.91
N LEU A 68 -26.60 12.59 32.52
CA LEU A 68 -25.49 12.92 33.42
C LEU A 68 -25.62 14.30 34.09
N ARG A 69 -26.74 15.00 33.90
CA ARG A 69 -27.00 16.36 34.41
C ARG A 69 -25.93 17.38 34.00
N PHE A 70 -25.40 17.25 32.79
CA PHE A 70 -24.48 18.22 32.23
C PHE A 70 -25.16 19.58 32.05
N GLU A 71 -24.58 20.66 32.59
CA GLU A 71 -25.15 22.02 32.61
C GLU A 71 -24.77 22.88 31.38
N GLY A 72 -24.10 22.33 30.38
CA GLY A 72 -23.71 23.03 29.14
C GLY A 72 -24.59 22.71 27.93
N ASP A 73 -24.06 22.96 26.73
CA ASP A 73 -24.70 22.69 25.43
C ASP A 73 -24.18 21.37 24.81
N PRO A 74 -24.94 20.26 24.88
CA PRO A 74 -24.53 18.97 24.34
C PRO A 74 -24.41 18.96 22.82
N GLU A 75 -25.29 19.68 22.10
CA GLU A 75 -25.29 19.78 20.65
C GLU A 75 -24.01 20.47 20.14
N LEU A 76 -23.57 21.53 20.82
CA LEU A 76 -22.31 22.21 20.50
C LEU A 76 -21.09 21.32 20.78
N LEU A 77 -21.12 20.52 21.85
CA LEU A 77 -20.05 19.55 22.12
C LEU A 77 -19.98 18.47 21.05
N PHE A 78 -21.13 17.95 20.62
CA PHE A 78 -21.18 16.98 19.54
C PHE A 78 -20.56 17.55 18.25
N LEU A 79 -20.96 18.76 17.86
CA LEU A 79 -20.43 19.43 16.67
C LEU A 79 -18.91 19.64 16.72
N ARG A 80 -18.36 19.91 17.91
CA ARG A 80 -16.92 20.08 18.12
C ARG A 80 -16.17 18.75 18.12
N LEU A 81 -16.79 17.68 18.61
CA LEU A 81 -16.20 16.33 18.62
C LEU A 81 -16.20 15.69 17.23
N ASP A 82 -17.27 15.92 16.46
CA ASP A 82 -17.46 15.42 15.10
C ASP A 82 -16.76 16.31 14.05
N VAL A 83 -15.46 16.51 14.21
CA VAL A 83 -14.64 17.32 13.28
C VAL A 83 -14.68 16.75 11.85
N ASP A 84 -14.81 15.43 11.74
CA ASP A 84 -14.89 14.68 10.49
C ASP A 84 -16.29 14.63 9.87
N LYS A 85 -17.32 15.17 10.54
CA LYS A 85 -18.70 15.27 10.06
C LYS A 85 -19.27 13.91 9.65
N ILE A 86 -19.01 12.91 10.47
CA ILE A 86 -19.56 11.56 10.31
C ILE A 86 -20.87 11.37 11.08
N ASP A 87 -21.36 12.42 11.74
CA ASP A 87 -22.56 12.46 12.57
C ASP A 87 -22.54 11.37 13.66
N GLU A 88 -21.36 11.06 14.20
CA GLU A 88 -21.17 10.08 15.27
C GLU A 88 -19.98 10.41 16.17
N VAL A 89 -20.13 10.11 17.46
CA VAL A 89 -19.05 10.18 18.46
C VAL A 89 -18.83 8.79 19.06
N THR A 90 -17.57 8.42 19.24
CA THR A 90 -17.14 7.12 19.75
C THR A 90 -16.25 7.29 20.98
N LEU A 91 -16.21 6.26 21.84
CA LEU A 91 -15.46 6.32 23.10
C LEU A 91 -13.97 6.59 22.87
N ASP A 92 -13.36 6.13 21.77
CA ASP A 92 -11.93 6.34 21.51
C ASP A 92 -11.57 7.81 21.25
N ILE A 93 -12.52 8.64 20.82
CA ILE A 93 -12.30 10.10 20.68
C ILE A 93 -12.18 10.72 22.07
N ILE A 94 -12.98 10.24 23.01
CA ILE A 94 -13.12 10.84 24.34
C ILE A 94 -12.10 10.24 25.31
N ASP A 95 -11.91 8.92 25.28
CA ASP A 95 -11.02 8.14 26.13
C ASP A 95 -10.44 6.95 25.34
N PRO A 96 -9.28 7.14 24.68
CA PRO A 96 -8.63 6.11 23.88
C PRO A 96 -8.27 4.85 24.68
N ASP A 97 -7.87 5.00 25.95
CA ASP A 97 -7.42 3.90 26.80
C ASP A 97 -8.60 3.05 27.30
N ALA A 98 -9.72 3.70 27.67
CA ALA A 98 -10.96 2.99 28.01
C ALA A 98 -11.54 2.27 26.79
N ALA A 99 -11.54 2.91 25.61
CA ALA A 99 -11.99 2.29 24.36
C ALA A 99 -11.15 1.08 23.97
N LYS A 100 -9.83 1.19 24.14
CA LYS A 100 -8.84 0.12 23.96
C LYS A 100 -9.18 -1.10 24.81
N LEU A 101 -9.30 -0.90 26.12
CA LEU A 101 -9.61 -1.96 27.07
C LEU A 101 -10.95 -2.61 26.72
N TRP A 102 -11.97 -1.81 26.46
CA TRP A 102 -13.33 -2.28 26.16
C TRP A 102 -13.38 -3.13 24.90
N MET A 103 -12.80 -2.64 23.80
CA MET A 103 -12.80 -3.35 22.52
C MET A 103 -11.97 -4.62 22.60
N GLY A 104 -10.80 -4.56 23.26
CA GLY A 104 -9.97 -5.74 23.49
C GLY A 104 -10.73 -6.85 24.22
N PHE A 105 -11.48 -6.47 25.26
CA PHE A 105 -12.30 -7.41 26.03
C PHE A 105 -13.42 -8.02 25.20
N ARG A 106 -14.20 -7.22 24.48
CA ARG A 106 -15.29 -7.70 23.61
C ARG A 106 -14.78 -8.68 22.56
N MET A 107 -13.67 -8.34 21.91
CA MET A 107 -13.04 -9.20 20.89
C MET A 107 -12.50 -10.50 21.49
N TRP A 108 -11.89 -10.44 22.67
CA TRP A 108 -11.48 -11.65 23.39
C TRP A 108 -12.69 -12.53 23.72
N CYS A 109 -13.80 -11.95 24.21
CA CYS A 109 -15.01 -12.71 24.53
C CYS A 109 -15.54 -13.50 23.32
N VAL A 110 -15.67 -12.84 22.15
CA VAL A 110 -16.20 -13.51 20.95
C VAL A 110 -15.20 -14.46 20.28
N LYS A 111 -13.90 -14.29 20.52
CA LYS A 111 -12.86 -15.24 20.10
C LYS A 111 -12.84 -16.49 20.99
N THR A 112 -13.05 -16.32 22.30
CA THR A 112 -12.90 -17.36 23.32
C THR A 112 -14.17 -18.19 23.52
N PHE A 113 -15.35 -17.57 23.55
CA PHE A 113 -16.61 -18.26 23.89
C PHE A 113 -17.54 -18.38 22.69
N THR A 114 -18.45 -19.36 22.73
CA THR A 114 -19.46 -19.58 21.68
C THR A 114 -20.62 -18.60 21.76
N ASP A 115 -21.10 -18.34 22.98
CA ASP A 115 -22.27 -17.52 23.32
C ASP A 115 -22.17 -16.99 24.76
N GLU A 116 -23.12 -16.12 25.15
CA GLU A 116 -23.18 -15.48 26.46
C GLU A 116 -23.33 -16.48 27.60
N LYS A 117 -24.10 -17.56 27.38
CA LYS A 117 -24.38 -18.55 28.43
C LYS A 117 -23.12 -19.35 28.72
N THR A 118 -22.40 -19.78 27.68
CA THR A 118 -21.12 -20.47 27.84
C THR A 118 -20.10 -19.58 28.56
N MET A 119 -20.01 -18.29 28.20
CA MET A 119 -19.10 -17.36 28.89
C MET A 119 -19.41 -17.26 30.39
N ILE A 120 -20.68 -17.04 30.76
CA ILE A 120 -21.06 -16.94 32.18
C ILE A 120 -20.86 -18.27 32.91
N ASN A 121 -21.14 -19.42 32.28
CA ASN A 121 -20.88 -20.73 32.87
C ASN A 121 -19.39 -20.95 33.15
N GLU A 122 -18.50 -20.57 32.23
CA GLU A 122 -17.05 -20.71 32.43
C GLU A 122 -16.51 -19.75 33.50
N LEU A 123 -17.01 -18.51 33.53
CA LEU A 123 -16.64 -17.51 34.53
C LEU A 123 -17.18 -17.84 35.93
N SER A 124 -18.31 -18.52 35.99
CA SER A 124 -18.91 -18.98 37.25
C SER A 124 -18.50 -20.40 37.65
N ARG A 125 -17.82 -21.18 36.80
CA ARG A 125 -17.60 -22.62 37.00
C ARG A 125 -18.90 -23.44 37.11
N GLY A 126 -19.92 -23.03 36.35
CA GLY A 126 -21.17 -23.79 36.17
C GLY A 126 -22.35 -23.35 37.03
N TYR A 127 -22.22 -22.29 37.83
CA TYR A 127 -23.34 -21.77 38.64
C TYR A 127 -24.36 -20.94 37.83
N GLY A 128 -24.06 -20.57 36.59
CA GLY A 128 -25.01 -19.87 35.70
C GLY A 128 -25.14 -18.36 35.97
N SER A 129 -24.46 -17.86 37.00
CA SER A 129 -24.26 -16.45 37.30
C SER A 129 -22.85 -16.24 37.90
N ALA A 130 -22.17 -15.17 37.50
CA ALA A 130 -20.80 -14.92 37.91
C ALA A 130 -20.76 -13.79 38.95
N SER A 131 -20.40 -14.12 40.19
CA SER A 131 -20.08 -13.12 41.21
C SER A 131 -18.83 -12.32 40.84
N ARG A 132 -18.62 -11.18 41.50
CA ARG A 132 -17.44 -10.34 41.29
C ARG A 132 -16.13 -11.13 41.42
N ASP A 133 -15.94 -11.86 42.52
CA ASP A 133 -14.71 -12.63 42.75
C ASP A 133 -14.52 -13.76 41.74
N ALA A 134 -15.63 -14.42 41.35
CA ALA A 134 -15.61 -15.45 40.31
C ALA A 134 -15.19 -14.87 38.96
N PHE A 135 -15.73 -13.72 38.57
CA PHE A 135 -15.36 -13.02 37.34
C PHE A 135 -13.87 -12.66 37.35
N LEU A 136 -13.38 -11.95 38.37
CA LEU A 136 -11.98 -11.50 38.44
C LEU A 136 -10.99 -12.67 38.38
N THR A 137 -11.27 -13.72 39.15
CA THR A 137 -10.38 -14.89 39.25
C THR A 137 -10.37 -15.70 37.96
N ASN A 138 -11.54 -15.96 37.39
CA ASN A 138 -11.65 -16.87 36.25
C ASN A 138 -11.36 -16.17 34.92
N LEU A 139 -11.51 -14.84 34.81
CA LEU A 139 -11.19 -14.11 33.58
C LEU A 139 -9.69 -14.25 33.22
N ARG A 140 -8.80 -14.03 34.19
CA ARG A 140 -7.34 -14.28 34.01
C ARG A 140 -7.03 -15.74 33.71
N ARG A 141 -7.68 -16.67 34.43
CA ARG A 141 -7.51 -18.12 34.22
C ARG A 141 -7.87 -18.54 32.78
N LEU A 142 -8.88 -17.91 32.19
CA LEU A 142 -9.34 -18.17 30.83
C LEU A 142 -8.49 -17.46 29.76
N GLY A 143 -7.40 -16.79 30.16
CA GLY A 143 -6.43 -16.20 29.25
C GLY A 143 -6.68 -14.74 28.90
N TRP A 144 -7.47 -14.01 29.70
CA TRP A 144 -7.51 -12.54 29.59
C TRP A 144 -6.20 -11.93 30.09
N GLY A 145 -5.57 -11.11 29.26
CA GLY A 145 -4.30 -10.43 29.57
C GLY A 145 -4.35 -8.90 29.51
N GLY A 146 -5.54 -8.30 29.37
CA GLY A 146 -5.69 -6.84 29.27
C GLY A 146 -5.78 -6.10 30.61
N GLU A 147 -5.65 -6.83 31.73
CA GLU A 147 -5.76 -6.31 33.10
C GLU A 147 -7.11 -5.62 33.35
N ASN A 148 -7.26 -4.86 34.45
CA ASN A 148 -8.45 -4.05 34.77
C ASN A 148 -9.79 -4.83 34.82
N GLU A 149 -9.77 -6.04 35.37
CA GLU A 149 -10.94 -6.92 35.40
C GLU A 149 -12.09 -6.35 36.25
N GLU A 150 -11.75 -5.56 37.26
CA GLU A 150 -12.72 -4.85 38.10
C GLU A 150 -13.50 -3.80 37.30
N LEU A 151 -12.79 -3.03 36.48
CA LEU A 151 -13.40 -2.03 35.61
C LEU A 151 -14.32 -2.70 34.59
N LEU A 152 -13.93 -3.86 34.05
CA LEU A 152 -14.75 -4.65 33.13
C LEU A 152 -15.99 -5.25 33.79
N PHE A 153 -15.88 -5.78 35.01
CA PHE A 153 -17.02 -6.29 35.76
C PHE A 153 -18.07 -5.21 35.99
N GLU A 154 -17.62 -4.05 36.49
CA GLU A 154 -18.49 -2.90 36.73
C GLU A 154 -19.11 -2.36 35.44
N ALA A 155 -18.36 -2.36 34.32
CA ALA A 155 -18.89 -1.94 33.02
C ALA A 155 -20.01 -2.83 32.49
N LEU A 156 -20.01 -4.12 32.84
CA LEU A 156 -21.07 -5.07 32.50
C LEU A 156 -22.25 -5.01 33.48
N ASN A 157 -21.99 -4.65 34.74
CA ASN A 157 -22.98 -4.68 35.81
C ASN A 157 -23.87 -3.42 35.85
N LEU A 158 -24.57 -3.14 34.75
CA LEU A 158 -25.38 -1.92 34.59
C LEU A 158 -26.57 -1.82 35.58
N HIS A 159 -26.94 -2.94 36.19
CA HIS A 159 -28.08 -3.04 37.10
C HIS A 159 -27.69 -3.18 38.58
N ASP A 160 -26.41 -2.98 38.93
CA ASP A 160 -25.88 -3.08 40.30
C ASP A 160 -26.28 -4.39 41.02
N LYS A 161 -26.21 -5.50 40.28
CA LYS A 161 -26.50 -6.83 40.82
C LYS A 161 -25.24 -7.42 41.45
N GLN A 162 -25.42 -8.35 42.39
CA GLN A 162 -24.30 -9.07 43.00
C GLN A 162 -23.60 -10.02 42.01
N GLU A 163 -24.28 -10.37 40.92
CA GLU A 163 -23.82 -11.35 39.95
C GLU A 163 -24.18 -10.94 38.52
N LEU A 164 -23.27 -11.19 37.60
CA LEU A 164 -23.49 -11.07 36.16
C LEU A 164 -24.19 -12.30 35.60
N ARG A 165 -25.11 -12.09 34.67
CA ARG A 165 -25.88 -13.12 33.96
C ARG A 165 -25.76 -12.95 32.45
N PRO A 166 -26.22 -13.93 31.66
CA PRO A 166 -26.07 -13.86 30.20
C PRO A 166 -26.69 -12.62 29.56
N TYR A 167 -27.79 -12.09 30.12
CA TYR A 167 -28.43 -10.88 29.61
C TYR A 167 -27.62 -9.60 29.88
N ASP A 168 -26.61 -9.62 30.76
CA ASP A 168 -25.70 -8.49 30.99
C ASP A 168 -24.61 -8.40 29.89
N LEU A 169 -24.50 -9.42 29.02
CA LEU A 169 -23.54 -9.51 27.91
C LEU A 169 -24.17 -9.12 26.56
N THR A 170 -25.01 -8.08 26.53
CA THR A 170 -25.78 -7.63 25.35
C THR A 170 -24.96 -7.35 24.09
N PHE A 171 -23.66 -7.04 24.21
CA PHE A 171 -22.77 -6.84 23.06
C PHE A 171 -22.46 -8.13 22.30
N PHE A 172 -22.50 -9.28 22.98
CA PHE A 172 -21.84 -10.50 22.54
C PHE A 172 -22.47 -11.06 21.27
N ALA A 173 -23.79 -11.22 21.21
CA ALA A 173 -24.49 -11.74 20.02
C ALA A 173 -24.20 -10.93 18.75
N VAL A 174 -24.15 -9.60 18.87
CA VAL A 174 -23.87 -8.68 17.76
C VAL A 174 -22.44 -8.87 17.27
N ASP A 175 -21.47 -8.83 18.19
CA ASP A 175 -20.06 -8.97 17.85
C ASP A 175 -19.72 -10.38 17.36
N LYS A 176 -20.33 -11.42 17.94
CA LYS A 176 -20.15 -12.82 17.53
C LYS A 176 -20.64 -13.03 16.11
N ARG A 177 -21.79 -12.44 15.74
CA ARG A 177 -22.31 -12.49 14.36
C ARG A 177 -21.31 -11.87 13.37
N LYS A 178 -20.77 -10.69 13.70
CA LYS A 178 -19.76 -9.98 12.89
C LYS A 178 -18.47 -10.81 12.74
N PHE A 179 -17.98 -11.37 13.86
CA PHE A 179 -16.81 -12.26 13.89
C PHE A 179 -16.99 -13.52 13.03
N MET A 180 -18.17 -14.16 13.09
CA MET A 180 -18.45 -15.36 12.29
C MET A 180 -18.59 -15.07 10.80
N LYS A 181 -19.15 -13.91 10.41
CA LYS A 181 -19.17 -13.44 9.01
C LYS A 181 -17.73 -13.30 8.49
N ALA A 182 -16.82 -12.71 9.28
CA ALA A 182 -15.40 -12.60 8.97
C ALA A 182 -14.75 -13.96 8.70
N ARG A 183 -14.90 -14.89 9.67
CA ARG A 183 -14.25 -16.21 9.63
C ARG A 183 -14.71 -17.09 8.48
N LYS A 184 -15.96 -16.96 8.03
CA LYS A 184 -16.46 -17.72 6.87
C LYS A 184 -15.72 -17.35 5.58
N GLY A 185 -15.30 -16.09 5.40
CA GLY A 185 -14.57 -15.62 4.23
C GLY A 185 -13.06 -15.89 4.25
N MET A 186 -12.49 -16.16 5.43
CA MET A 186 -11.05 -16.32 5.63
C MET A 186 -10.40 -17.46 4.82
N PRO A 187 -10.97 -18.69 4.74
CA PRO A 187 -10.35 -19.77 3.96
C PRO A 187 -10.16 -19.42 2.48
N GLU A 188 -11.16 -18.77 1.87
CA GLU A 188 -11.07 -18.35 0.46
C GLU A 188 -10.06 -17.22 0.26
N ALA A 189 -10.03 -16.23 1.16
CA ALA A 189 -9.02 -15.17 1.13
C ALA A 189 -7.59 -15.72 1.25
N VAL A 190 -7.36 -16.69 2.14
CA VAL A 190 -6.07 -17.38 2.30
C VAL A 190 -5.71 -18.16 1.04
N LYS A 191 -6.66 -18.92 0.45
CA LYS A 191 -6.44 -19.65 -0.82
C LYS A 191 -6.07 -18.71 -1.98
N LEU A 192 -6.75 -17.58 -2.11
CA LEU A 192 -6.44 -16.59 -3.15
C LEU A 192 -5.04 -16.00 -2.96
N LYS A 193 -4.66 -15.67 -1.71
CA LYS A 193 -3.33 -15.15 -1.37
C LYS A 193 -2.23 -16.18 -1.68
N THR A 194 -2.43 -17.44 -1.30
CA THR A 194 -1.46 -18.52 -1.59
C THR A 194 -1.35 -18.78 -3.08
N HIS A 195 -2.46 -18.81 -3.81
CA HIS A 195 -2.46 -18.96 -5.28
C HIS A 195 -1.73 -17.80 -5.97
N ALA A 196 -1.97 -16.55 -5.56
CA ALA A 196 -1.25 -15.39 -6.08
C ALA A 196 0.26 -15.46 -5.80
N ALA A 197 0.66 -15.87 -4.59
CA ALA A 197 2.06 -16.06 -4.23
C ALA A 197 2.72 -17.18 -5.05
N GLN A 198 2.05 -18.33 -5.21
CA GLN A 198 2.50 -19.43 -6.07
C GLN A 198 2.69 -18.97 -7.52
N LYS A 199 1.71 -18.23 -8.07
CA LYS A 199 1.79 -17.65 -9.42
C LYS A 199 3.01 -16.73 -9.57
N ARG A 200 3.29 -15.85 -8.60
CA ARG A 200 4.49 -14.98 -8.60
C ARG A 200 5.79 -15.78 -8.62
N THR A 201 5.87 -16.85 -7.83
CA THR A 201 7.01 -17.77 -7.81
C THR A 201 7.19 -18.46 -9.17
N LEU A 202 6.10 -18.95 -9.77
CA LEU A 202 6.12 -19.58 -11.10
C LEU A 202 6.59 -18.61 -12.19
N MET A 203 6.07 -17.38 -12.23
CA MET A 203 6.49 -16.33 -13.16
C MET A 203 7.98 -16.00 -13.01
N THR A 204 8.46 -15.88 -11.77
CA THR A 204 9.87 -15.58 -11.48
C THR A 204 10.79 -16.71 -11.93
N LYS A 205 10.40 -17.97 -11.66
CA LYS A 205 11.12 -19.16 -12.10
C LYS A 205 11.15 -19.25 -13.62
N ALA A 206 10.01 -19.08 -14.29
CA ALA A 206 9.92 -19.10 -15.75
C ALA A 206 10.86 -18.08 -16.42
N ARG A 207 10.89 -16.82 -15.92
CA ARG A 207 11.84 -15.81 -16.43
C ARG A 207 13.29 -16.21 -16.22
N LYS A 208 13.64 -16.72 -15.04
CA LYS A 208 15.02 -17.14 -14.73
C LYS A 208 15.45 -18.29 -15.63
N ASP A 209 14.60 -19.30 -15.77
CA ASP A 209 14.86 -20.48 -16.60
C ASP A 209 14.96 -20.11 -18.09
N PHE A 210 14.08 -19.21 -18.58
CA PHE A 210 14.13 -18.71 -19.95
C PHE A 210 15.41 -17.89 -20.21
N LYS A 211 15.79 -16.97 -19.31
CA LYS A 211 17.06 -16.22 -19.43
C LYS A 211 18.27 -17.16 -19.45
N ALA A 212 18.28 -18.20 -18.61
CA ALA A 212 19.36 -19.18 -18.60
C ALA A 212 19.43 -19.97 -19.92
N PHE A 213 18.28 -20.39 -20.44
CA PHE A 213 18.16 -21.05 -21.74
C PHE A 213 18.70 -20.16 -22.88
N LEU A 214 18.27 -18.91 -22.96
CA LEU A 214 18.72 -17.96 -23.98
C LEU A 214 20.24 -17.72 -23.89
N LYS A 215 20.78 -17.52 -22.69
CA LYS A 215 22.23 -17.37 -22.49
C LYS A 215 23.00 -18.61 -22.95
N LYS A 216 22.50 -19.81 -22.68
CA LYS A 216 23.14 -21.06 -23.13
C LYS A 216 23.14 -21.19 -24.66
N LYS A 217 22.05 -20.80 -25.32
CA LYS A 217 21.89 -20.95 -26.78
C LYS A 217 22.58 -19.85 -27.58
N PHE A 218 22.54 -18.60 -27.10
CA PHE A 218 22.96 -17.40 -27.84
C PHE A 218 24.16 -16.67 -27.24
N GLY A 219 24.62 -17.06 -26.05
CA GLY A 219 25.71 -16.41 -25.32
C GLY A 219 25.30 -15.13 -24.59
N THR A 220 24.63 -14.19 -25.25
CA THR A 220 24.12 -12.93 -24.63
C THR A 220 22.62 -12.78 -24.80
N LEU A 221 21.96 -12.10 -23.84
CA LEU A 221 20.52 -11.84 -23.90
C LEU A 221 20.16 -10.81 -24.98
N LEU A 222 21.05 -9.85 -25.27
CA LEU A 222 20.86 -8.94 -26.40
C LEU A 222 20.85 -9.70 -27.73
N ARG A 223 21.79 -10.63 -27.95
CA ARG A 223 21.81 -11.47 -29.15
C ARG A 223 20.56 -12.32 -29.28
N ALA A 224 20.16 -12.93 -28.16
CA ALA A 224 18.92 -13.70 -28.09
C ALA A 224 17.72 -12.84 -28.47
N TRP A 225 17.60 -11.64 -27.89
CA TRP A 225 16.54 -10.68 -28.19
C TRP A 225 16.49 -10.34 -29.68
N ARG A 226 17.63 -9.97 -30.28
CA ARG A 226 17.73 -9.70 -31.72
C ARG A 226 17.33 -10.89 -32.62
N THR A 227 17.39 -12.11 -32.09
CA THR A 227 16.90 -13.30 -32.81
C THR A 227 15.39 -13.53 -32.61
N LEU A 228 14.86 -13.14 -31.45
CA LEU A 228 13.42 -13.22 -31.14
C LEU A 228 12.63 -12.11 -31.87
N ASP A 229 13.20 -10.92 -31.94
CA ASP A 229 12.69 -9.68 -32.54
C ASP A 229 13.08 -9.61 -34.03
N ALA A 230 12.50 -10.50 -34.83
CA ALA A 230 12.89 -10.68 -36.23
C ALA A 230 12.54 -9.49 -37.15
N ASP A 231 11.68 -8.57 -36.70
CA ASP A 231 11.26 -7.38 -37.43
C ASP A 231 11.95 -6.09 -36.95
N ASP A 232 12.93 -6.22 -36.04
CA ASP A 232 13.71 -5.11 -35.48
C ASP A 232 12.84 -4.04 -34.78
N SER A 233 11.66 -4.43 -34.30
CA SER A 233 10.71 -3.51 -33.66
C SER A 233 11.12 -3.14 -32.21
N MET A 234 12.03 -3.92 -31.61
CA MET A 234 12.51 -3.79 -30.22
C MET A 234 11.44 -3.98 -29.15
N PHE A 235 10.29 -4.54 -29.54
CA PHE A 235 9.25 -5.05 -28.67
C PHE A 235 8.70 -6.36 -29.25
N MET A 236 7.94 -7.13 -28.48
CA MET A 236 7.27 -8.33 -28.96
C MET A 236 5.86 -8.39 -28.40
N GLN A 237 4.89 -8.67 -29.26
CA GLN A 237 3.55 -9.00 -28.83
C GLN A 237 3.47 -10.43 -28.30
N LYS A 238 2.43 -10.74 -27.54
CA LYS A 238 2.21 -12.07 -26.96
C LYS A 238 2.32 -13.23 -27.96
N ASN A 239 1.71 -13.06 -29.13
CA ASN A 239 1.70 -14.10 -30.16
C ASN A 239 3.06 -14.26 -30.84
N GLU A 240 3.88 -13.22 -30.87
CA GLU A 240 5.26 -13.28 -31.37
C GLU A 240 6.14 -14.02 -30.37
N LEU A 241 6.04 -13.69 -29.08
CA LEU A 241 6.80 -14.41 -28.05
C LEU A 241 6.43 -15.91 -28.05
N PHE A 242 5.15 -16.25 -28.17
CA PHE A 242 4.72 -17.65 -28.15
C PHE A 242 5.25 -18.44 -29.35
N ARG A 243 5.26 -17.82 -30.54
CA ARG A 243 5.87 -18.41 -31.74
C ARG A 243 7.38 -18.59 -31.54
N ALA A 244 8.08 -17.54 -31.13
CA ALA A 244 9.52 -17.58 -30.94
C ALA A 244 9.95 -18.60 -29.87
N VAL A 245 9.23 -18.68 -28.74
CA VAL A 245 9.46 -19.69 -27.69
C VAL A 245 9.28 -21.12 -28.22
N LYS A 246 8.23 -21.35 -29.03
CA LYS A 246 7.96 -22.63 -29.67
C LYS A 246 9.06 -23.01 -30.65
N ASP A 247 9.45 -22.09 -31.53
CA ASP A 247 10.47 -22.30 -32.55
C ASP A 247 11.87 -22.53 -31.94
N LEU A 248 12.13 -21.95 -30.77
CA LEU A 248 13.34 -22.21 -30.01
C LEU A 248 13.33 -23.54 -29.25
N CYS A 249 12.18 -24.23 -29.17
CA CYS A 249 11.96 -25.45 -28.40
C CYS A 249 12.26 -25.29 -26.89
N TRP A 250 11.97 -24.13 -26.31
CA TRP A 250 12.06 -23.97 -24.85
C TRP A 250 10.94 -24.76 -24.17
N GLN A 251 11.31 -25.55 -23.15
CA GLN A 251 10.40 -26.51 -22.51
C GLN A 251 9.52 -25.91 -21.39
N GLY A 252 9.66 -24.62 -21.10
CA GLY A 252 8.88 -23.95 -20.07
C GLY A 252 7.51 -23.48 -20.56
N ASP A 253 6.67 -23.04 -19.62
CA ASP A 253 5.33 -22.52 -19.92
C ASP A 253 5.41 -21.08 -20.45
N ALA A 254 5.14 -20.91 -21.74
CA ALA A 254 5.13 -19.62 -22.43
C ALA A 254 4.09 -18.63 -21.84
N ARG A 255 2.96 -19.12 -21.32
CA ARG A 255 1.92 -18.26 -20.72
C ARG A 255 2.38 -17.68 -19.40
N ILE A 256 3.02 -18.50 -18.56
CA ILE A 256 3.61 -18.06 -17.29
C ILE A 256 4.80 -17.13 -17.55
N LEU A 257 5.61 -17.42 -18.58
CA LEU A 257 6.69 -16.54 -18.99
C LEU A 257 6.16 -15.16 -19.40
N TRP A 258 5.13 -15.11 -20.26
CA TRP A 258 4.51 -13.85 -20.69
C TRP A 258 4.02 -13.02 -19.52
N GLN A 259 3.26 -13.62 -18.60
CA GLN A 259 2.79 -12.93 -17.39
C GLN A 259 3.92 -12.40 -16.50
N GLY A 260 5.10 -13.02 -16.56
CA GLY A 260 6.28 -12.53 -15.85
C GLY A 260 7.03 -11.41 -16.56
N LEU A 261 6.95 -11.36 -17.90
CA LEU A 261 7.60 -10.34 -18.72
C LEU A 261 6.72 -9.07 -18.79
N ASP A 262 5.47 -9.22 -19.24
CA ASP A 262 4.43 -8.19 -19.36
C ASP A 262 3.76 -7.94 -17.99
N LYS A 263 4.55 -7.42 -17.03
CA LYS A 263 4.08 -7.18 -15.65
C LYS A 263 3.09 -6.02 -15.56
N ASP A 264 3.25 -5.04 -16.42
CA ASP A 264 2.44 -3.81 -16.48
C ASP A 264 1.20 -3.99 -17.36
N GLY A 265 1.01 -5.16 -17.98
CA GLY A 265 -0.16 -5.45 -18.81
C GLY A 265 -0.24 -4.60 -20.08
N SER A 266 0.88 -4.03 -20.53
CA SER A 266 0.98 -3.24 -21.75
C SER A 266 0.64 -4.04 -23.01
N GLY A 267 0.67 -5.38 -22.93
CA GLY A 267 0.37 -6.28 -24.04
C GLY A 267 1.54 -6.48 -25.00
N ILE A 268 2.68 -5.87 -24.70
CA ILE A 268 3.97 -6.08 -25.36
C ILE A 268 5.01 -6.49 -24.32
N THR A 269 6.14 -7.03 -24.77
CA THR A 269 7.33 -7.15 -23.94
C THR A 269 8.53 -6.55 -24.63
N THR A 270 9.50 -6.05 -23.86
CA THR A 270 10.67 -5.33 -24.39
C THR A 270 11.99 -5.93 -23.90
N LEU A 271 13.11 -5.51 -24.52
CA LEU A 271 14.44 -5.90 -24.08
C LEU A 271 14.68 -5.52 -22.61
N GLN A 272 14.04 -4.46 -22.11
CA GLN A 272 14.14 -3.97 -20.74
C GLN A 272 13.57 -5.00 -19.75
N GLU A 273 12.41 -5.58 -20.09
CA GLU A 273 11.76 -6.59 -19.26
C GLU A 273 12.46 -7.94 -19.31
N LEU A 274 13.11 -8.26 -20.45
CA LEU A 274 13.98 -9.42 -20.55
C LEU A 274 15.32 -9.21 -19.83
N ASP A 275 16.00 -8.08 -20.05
CA ASP A 275 17.31 -7.77 -19.47
C ASP A 275 17.65 -6.28 -19.52
N LEU A 276 17.20 -5.53 -18.50
CA LEU A 276 17.47 -4.10 -18.37
C LEU A 276 18.96 -3.72 -18.48
N LYS A 277 19.87 -4.57 -18.00
CA LYS A 277 21.32 -4.33 -18.14
C LYS A 277 21.80 -4.29 -19.60
N SER A 278 21.29 -5.19 -20.43
CA SER A 278 21.56 -5.19 -21.88
C SER A 278 20.90 -3.99 -22.56
N ALA A 279 19.66 -3.66 -22.18
CA ALA A 279 18.97 -2.48 -22.70
C ALA A 279 19.74 -1.18 -22.40
N GLU A 280 20.20 -0.98 -21.16
CA GLU A 280 21.03 0.17 -20.78
C GLU A 280 22.37 0.24 -21.52
N GLN A 281 23.00 -0.92 -21.77
CA GLN A 281 24.25 -0.97 -22.52
C GLN A 281 24.03 -0.50 -23.97
N LEU A 282 23.00 -1.03 -24.61
CA LEU A 282 22.62 -0.66 -25.98
C LEU A 282 22.17 0.81 -26.07
N ALA A 283 21.44 1.30 -25.08
CA ALA A 283 20.96 2.68 -25.02
C ALA A 283 22.12 3.68 -24.93
N LYS A 284 23.13 3.39 -24.07
CA LYS A 284 24.35 4.21 -23.97
C LYS A 284 25.16 4.19 -25.26
N PHE A 285 25.27 3.03 -25.90
CA PHE A 285 25.91 2.92 -27.21
C PHE A 285 25.19 3.78 -28.26
N LYS A 286 23.86 3.65 -28.39
CA LYS A 286 23.03 4.47 -29.28
C LYS A 286 23.26 5.96 -29.04
N GLN A 287 23.21 6.40 -27.79
CA GLN A 287 23.40 7.80 -27.42
C GLN A 287 24.77 8.33 -27.88
N GLN A 288 25.84 7.64 -27.53
CA GLN A 288 27.20 8.08 -27.85
C GLN A 288 27.49 8.05 -29.35
N VAL A 289 26.94 7.06 -30.07
CA VAL A 289 27.00 6.99 -31.53
C VAL A 289 26.28 8.18 -32.15
N GLY A 290 25.04 8.46 -31.73
CA GLY A 290 24.27 9.59 -32.24
C GLY A 290 24.94 10.95 -31.95
N GLU A 291 25.45 11.15 -30.74
CA GLU A 291 26.13 12.40 -30.36
C GLU A 291 27.44 12.65 -31.13
N LYS A 292 28.21 11.60 -31.44
CA LYS A 292 29.53 11.73 -32.07
C LYS A 292 29.50 11.65 -33.59
N PHE A 293 28.59 10.87 -34.16
CA PHE A 293 28.56 10.55 -35.59
C PHE A 293 27.25 10.92 -36.28
N GLY A 294 26.20 11.27 -35.52
CA GLY A 294 24.86 11.53 -36.03
C GLY A 294 24.00 10.27 -36.10
N ASP A 295 24.50 9.22 -36.74
CA ASP A 295 23.77 7.96 -36.94
C ASP A 295 24.71 6.72 -36.96
N ALA A 296 24.11 5.52 -36.96
CA ALA A 296 24.84 4.27 -36.94
C ALA A 296 25.58 3.99 -38.27
N GLN A 297 25.11 4.54 -39.38
CA GLN A 297 25.75 4.37 -40.68
C GLN A 297 27.06 5.16 -40.77
N ALA A 298 27.07 6.42 -40.35
CA ALA A 298 28.26 7.25 -40.25
C ALA A 298 29.26 6.66 -39.25
N PHE A 299 28.79 6.16 -38.11
CA PHE A 299 29.63 5.42 -37.18
C PHE A 299 30.27 4.19 -37.83
N PHE A 300 29.50 3.37 -38.55
CA PHE A 300 30.03 2.20 -39.25
C PHE A 300 31.13 2.57 -40.24
N GLN A 301 30.91 3.61 -41.05
CA GLN A 301 31.90 4.13 -42.00
C GLN A 301 33.20 4.60 -41.31
N ALA A 302 33.09 5.17 -40.11
CA ALA A 302 34.23 5.63 -39.33
C ALA A 302 35.07 4.46 -38.74
N ILE A 303 34.44 3.34 -38.39
CA ILE A 303 35.12 2.16 -37.83
C ILE A 303 35.63 1.18 -38.90
N ASP A 304 35.00 1.12 -40.09
CA ASP A 304 35.43 0.32 -41.24
C ASP A 304 36.56 0.99 -42.04
N THR A 305 37.70 1.20 -41.38
CA THR A 305 38.82 1.94 -41.99
C THR A 305 39.42 1.27 -43.23
N SER A 306 39.29 -0.05 -43.36
CA SER A 306 39.74 -0.80 -44.53
C SER A 306 38.71 -0.85 -45.67
N ARG A 307 37.50 -0.30 -45.46
CA ARG A 307 36.39 -0.26 -46.43
C ARG A 307 36.03 -1.64 -47.00
N ILE A 308 36.14 -2.68 -46.16
CA ILE A 308 35.79 -4.05 -46.54
C ILE A 308 34.34 -4.40 -46.19
N ASN A 309 33.57 -3.43 -45.69
CA ASN A 309 32.20 -3.56 -45.22
C ASN A 309 32.05 -4.62 -44.11
N LYS A 310 33.10 -4.85 -43.32
CA LYS A 310 33.15 -5.84 -42.25
C LYS A 310 34.06 -5.37 -41.13
N VAL A 311 33.53 -5.28 -39.92
CA VAL A 311 34.28 -4.90 -38.72
C VAL A 311 34.30 -6.05 -37.73
N ARG A 312 35.49 -6.57 -37.41
CA ARG A 312 35.63 -7.68 -36.45
C ARG A 312 35.57 -7.18 -35.01
N GLN A 313 35.38 -8.10 -34.07
CA GLN A 313 35.22 -7.78 -32.64
C GLN A 313 36.35 -6.92 -32.08
N GLN A 314 37.60 -7.28 -32.36
CA GLN A 314 38.76 -6.57 -31.83
C GLN A 314 38.80 -5.13 -32.36
N ASP A 315 38.63 -4.96 -33.67
CA ASP A 315 38.57 -3.65 -34.31
C ASP A 315 37.41 -2.81 -33.76
N PHE A 316 36.22 -3.39 -33.61
CA PHE A 316 35.07 -2.71 -33.03
C PHE A 316 35.36 -2.16 -31.64
N ILE A 317 35.91 -2.99 -30.74
CA ILE A 317 36.21 -2.59 -29.36
C ILE A 317 37.29 -1.51 -29.34
N GLU A 318 38.39 -1.71 -30.07
CA GLU A 318 39.49 -0.74 -30.13
C GLU A 318 39.06 0.60 -30.71
N LYS A 319 38.23 0.60 -31.77
CA LYS A 319 37.74 1.84 -32.37
C LYS A 319 36.73 2.54 -31.46
N CYS A 320 35.83 1.80 -30.82
CA CYS A 320 34.92 2.36 -29.82
C CYS A 320 35.70 3.04 -28.68
N ASP A 321 36.74 2.39 -28.16
CA ASP A 321 37.61 2.94 -27.12
C ASP A 321 38.30 4.23 -27.58
N ARG A 322 38.90 4.24 -28.78
CA ARG A 322 39.51 5.44 -29.40
C ARG A 322 38.53 6.58 -29.59
N PHE A 323 37.26 6.28 -29.89
CA PHE A 323 36.21 7.30 -30.02
C PHE A 323 35.57 7.69 -28.68
N GLY A 324 35.98 7.07 -27.57
CA GLY A 324 35.40 7.32 -26.24
C GLY A 324 33.97 6.81 -26.11
N ILE A 325 33.59 5.78 -26.85
CA ILE A 325 32.33 5.04 -26.68
C ILE A 325 32.53 4.04 -25.55
N THR A 326 31.83 4.26 -24.44
CA THR A 326 31.99 3.46 -23.24
C THR A 326 31.07 2.24 -23.25
N ARG A 327 31.43 1.20 -22.48
CA ARG A 327 30.70 -0.08 -22.42
C ARG A 327 30.58 -0.82 -23.76
N ALA A 328 31.39 -0.48 -24.77
CA ALA A 328 31.51 -1.23 -26.00
C ALA A 328 32.40 -2.47 -25.81
N ASP A 329 31.88 -3.46 -25.07
CA ASP A 329 32.61 -4.68 -24.74
C ASP A 329 32.23 -5.86 -25.67
N LYS A 330 32.83 -7.02 -25.41
CA LYS A 330 32.55 -8.28 -26.16
C LYS A 330 31.07 -8.66 -26.11
N ARG A 331 30.35 -8.32 -25.03
CA ARG A 331 28.92 -8.67 -24.89
C ARG A 331 28.06 -7.81 -25.79
N LEU A 332 28.36 -6.52 -25.91
CA LEU A 332 27.69 -5.64 -26.87
C LEU A 332 27.97 -6.10 -28.30
N PHE A 333 29.22 -6.36 -28.67
CA PHE A 333 29.56 -6.84 -30.01
C PHE A 333 28.80 -8.12 -30.36
N HIS A 334 28.78 -9.12 -29.46
CA HIS A 334 28.00 -10.33 -29.66
C HIS A 334 26.49 -10.05 -29.80
N GLY A 335 25.96 -9.06 -29.08
CA GLY A 335 24.57 -8.64 -29.20
C GLY A 335 24.24 -8.04 -30.56
N LEU A 336 25.13 -7.21 -31.10
CA LEU A 336 25.01 -6.60 -32.42
C LEU A 336 25.21 -7.64 -33.55
N ASP A 337 26.14 -8.58 -33.37
CA ASP A 337 26.38 -9.73 -34.26
C ASP A 337 25.36 -10.84 -34.00
N TRP A 338 24.09 -10.54 -34.23
CA TRP A 338 22.99 -11.42 -33.85
C TRP A 338 23.03 -12.77 -34.58
N GLU A 339 23.46 -12.79 -35.85
CA GLU A 339 23.67 -14.00 -36.67
C GLU A 339 24.94 -14.78 -36.27
N GLY A 340 25.89 -14.18 -35.55
CA GLY A 340 27.15 -14.82 -35.16
C GLY A 340 28.16 -14.95 -36.29
N LYS A 341 28.18 -13.97 -37.20
CA LYS A 341 29.08 -13.88 -38.35
C LYS A 341 30.53 -13.65 -37.93
N LYS A 342 30.77 -13.23 -36.68
CA LYS A 342 32.06 -12.79 -36.11
C LYS A 342 32.58 -11.48 -36.72
N PHE A 343 31.70 -10.74 -37.39
CA PHE A 343 31.91 -9.39 -37.92
C PHE A 343 30.58 -8.64 -38.00
N LEU A 344 30.63 -7.32 -37.91
CA LEU A 344 29.49 -6.43 -38.10
C LEU A 344 29.52 -5.81 -39.48
N THR A 345 28.33 -5.56 -40.01
CA THR A 345 28.05 -4.77 -41.22
C THR A 345 27.20 -3.56 -40.87
N ALA A 346 27.08 -2.58 -41.77
CA ALA A 346 26.20 -1.43 -41.54
C ALA A 346 24.74 -1.86 -41.24
N LYS A 347 24.27 -2.94 -41.89
CA LYS A 347 22.92 -3.48 -41.66
C LYS A 347 22.72 -3.94 -40.21
N ASP A 348 23.73 -4.55 -39.60
CA ASP A 348 23.67 -5.03 -38.21
C ASP A 348 23.49 -3.90 -37.19
N LEU A 349 23.80 -2.65 -37.56
CA LEU A 349 23.64 -1.48 -36.70
C LEU A 349 22.42 -0.63 -37.04
N SER A 350 21.78 -0.84 -38.19
CA SER A 350 20.67 0.01 -38.67
C SER A 350 19.48 0.10 -37.71
N PHE A 351 19.16 -1.00 -37.01
CA PHE A 351 18.08 -1.04 -36.01
C PHE A 351 18.34 -0.09 -34.83
N VAL A 352 19.61 0.22 -34.54
CA VAL A 352 19.99 1.10 -33.42
C VAL A 352 19.36 2.47 -33.61
N ASP A 353 19.32 2.99 -34.84
CA ASP A 353 18.73 4.29 -35.14
C ASP A 353 17.20 4.26 -35.06
N LEU A 354 16.58 3.16 -35.50
CA LEU A 354 15.13 2.95 -35.46
C LEU A 354 14.57 2.75 -34.04
N TRP A 355 15.38 2.24 -33.12
CA TRP A 355 14.95 2.00 -31.75
C TRP A 355 14.60 3.31 -31.04
N LYS A 356 13.31 3.47 -30.71
CA LYS A 356 12.81 4.54 -29.83
C LYS A 356 13.18 4.22 -28.39
N CYS A 357 14.45 4.47 -28.05
CA CYS A 357 15.01 4.18 -26.75
C CYS A 357 14.34 5.04 -25.65
N PRO A 358 13.77 4.42 -24.60
CA PRO A 358 13.27 5.16 -23.46
C PRO A 358 14.38 5.98 -22.80
N ARG A 359 14.08 7.25 -22.52
CA ARG A 359 15.07 8.24 -22.06
C ARG A 359 15.68 7.89 -20.70
N TYR A 360 14.96 7.15 -19.86
CA TYR A 360 15.44 6.75 -18.53
C TYR A 360 16.64 5.79 -18.59
N LEU A 361 16.85 5.08 -19.71
CA LEU A 361 17.96 4.12 -19.84
C LEU A 361 19.34 4.79 -19.85
N THR A 362 19.43 6.04 -20.28
CA THR A 362 20.69 6.78 -20.41
C THR A 362 20.90 7.84 -19.33
N CYS A 363 19.83 8.28 -18.67
CA CYS A 363 19.90 9.30 -17.63
C CYS A 363 20.39 8.74 -16.29
N SER A 364 21.02 9.62 -15.50
CA SER A 364 21.33 9.39 -14.09
C SER A 364 20.13 9.71 -13.22
N ALA A 365 20.04 9.07 -12.05
CA ALA A 365 19.00 9.39 -11.06
C ALA A 365 19.06 10.87 -10.65
N ASN A 366 17.91 11.53 -10.59
CA ASN A 366 17.77 12.93 -10.22
C ASN A 366 16.83 13.09 -9.03
N ALA A 367 17.43 13.22 -7.84
CA ALA A 367 16.69 13.35 -6.58
C ALA A 367 15.86 14.65 -6.51
N GLN A 368 16.31 15.73 -7.16
CA GLN A 368 15.54 16.98 -7.17
C GLN A 368 14.30 16.84 -8.05
N ALA A 369 14.44 16.28 -9.25
CA ALA A 369 13.31 16.05 -10.13
C ALA A 369 12.28 15.09 -9.53
N ALA A 370 12.72 14.08 -8.77
CA ALA A 370 11.84 13.21 -8.00
C ALA A 370 11.04 13.98 -6.93
N ARG A 371 11.68 14.91 -6.20
CA ARG A 371 10.99 15.79 -5.24
C ARG A 371 10.00 16.73 -5.92
N ASP A 372 10.39 17.28 -7.07
CA ASP A 372 9.54 18.19 -7.85
C ASP A 372 8.31 17.44 -8.40
N PHE A 373 8.51 16.21 -8.87
CA PHE A 373 7.42 15.34 -9.35
C PHE A 373 6.44 15.04 -8.21
N LYS A 374 6.92 14.63 -7.03
CA LYS A 374 6.07 14.47 -5.84
C LYS A 374 5.32 15.75 -5.48
N SER A 375 6.00 16.89 -5.54
CA SER A 375 5.38 18.19 -5.25
C SER A 375 4.26 18.50 -6.25
N ALA A 376 4.45 18.19 -7.54
CA ALA A 376 3.42 18.32 -8.56
C ALA A 376 2.22 17.41 -8.33
N LEU A 377 2.44 16.16 -7.86
CA LEU A 377 1.35 15.28 -7.44
C LEU A 377 0.54 15.92 -6.30
N LEU A 378 1.22 16.44 -5.28
CA LEU A 378 0.59 17.02 -4.09
C LEU A 378 -0.07 18.38 -4.33
N GLN A 379 0.24 19.06 -5.44
CA GLN A 379 -0.50 20.26 -5.87
C GLN A 379 -1.91 19.95 -6.35
N ILE A 380 -2.15 18.75 -6.88
CA ILE A 380 -3.44 18.34 -7.46
C ILE A 380 -4.18 17.37 -6.54
N TYR A 381 -3.45 16.44 -5.93
CA TYR A 381 -4.01 15.39 -5.09
C TYR A 381 -3.69 15.66 -3.62
N PRO A 382 -4.66 15.47 -2.70
CA PRO A 382 -4.44 15.64 -1.26
C PRO A 382 -3.29 14.80 -0.70
N THR A 383 -3.02 13.63 -1.28
CA THR A 383 -1.91 12.75 -0.88
C THR A 383 -1.32 12.00 -2.06
N VAL A 384 -0.13 11.44 -1.83
CA VAL A 384 0.57 10.60 -2.80
C VAL A 384 -0.21 9.32 -3.09
N LEU A 385 -0.86 8.70 -2.09
CA LEU A 385 -1.66 7.49 -2.33
C LEU A 385 -2.87 7.74 -3.24
N LYS A 386 -3.52 8.92 -3.11
CA LYS A 386 -4.61 9.28 -4.00
C LYS A 386 -4.10 9.55 -5.42
N ALA A 387 -2.96 10.23 -5.54
CA ALA A 387 -2.31 10.45 -6.82
C ALA A 387 -1.89 9.11 -7.46
N TRP A 388 -1.37 8.18 -6.66
CA TRP A 388 -1.03 6.82 -7.10
C TRP A 388 -2.22 6.15 -7.77
N ARG A 389 -3.35 6.00 -7.05
CA ARG A 389 -4.52 5.27 -7.55
C ARG A 389 -5.25 5.97 -8.70
N GLN A 390 -5.31 7.29 -8.70
CA GLN A 390 -6.15 8.03 -9.65
C GLN A 390 -5.41 8.48 -10.91
N LEU A 391 -4.07 8.60 -10.84
CA LEU A 391 -3.26 9.12 -11.93
C LEU A 391 -2.22 8.15 -12.44
N LEU A 392 -1.46 7.52 -11.54
CA LEU A 392 -0.28 6.71 -11.88
C LEU A 392 -0.67 5.26 -12.19
N ASP A 393 -1.25 4.55 -11.23
CA ASP A 393 -1.68 3.14 -11.26
C ASP A 393 -3.19 3.06 -11.52
N ARG A 394 -3.59 3.45 -12.73
CA ARG A 394 -5.02 3.54 -13.11
C ARG A 394 -5.63 2.19 -13.41
N ASP A 395 -4.81 1.20 -13.73
CA ASP A 395 -5.23 -0.17 -14.01
C ASP A 395 -5.26 -1.05 -12.76
N GLY A 396 -4.66 -0.60 -11.65
CA GLY A 396 -4.60 -1.30 -10.38
C GLY A 396 -3.62 -2.47 -10.35
N SER A 397 -2.61 -2.47 -11.24
CA SER A 397 -1.51 -3.44 -11.23
C SER A 397 -0.63 -3.35 -9.97
N ASN A 398 -0.71 -2.24 -9.23
CA ASN A 398 0.12 -1.87 -8.07
C ASN A 398 1.60 -1.65 -8.39
N VAL A 399 1.91 -1.47 -9.66
CA VAL A 399 3.19 -0.99 -10.18
C VAL A 399 2.90 0.06 -11.23
N VAL A 400 3.90 0.87 -11.58
CA VAL A 400 3.76 1.90 -12.62
C VAL A 400 4.86 1.71 -13.63
N GLY A 401 4.49 1.42 -14.87
CA GLY A 401 5.39 1.34 -16.01
C GLY A 401 5.86 2.72 -16.50
N TRP A 402 6.89 2.78 -17.35
CA TRP A 402 7.42 4.05 -17.86
C TRP A 402 6.34 4.85 -18.61
N GLU A 403 5.47 4.16 -19.36
CA GLU A 403 4.45 4.81 -20.18
C GLU A 403 3.32 5.40 -19.33
N GLU A 404 2.98 4.73 -18.22
CA GLU A 404 2.03 5.26 -17.24
C GLU A 404 2.61 6.48 -16.52
N PHE A 405 3.89 6.42 -16.15
CA PHE A 405 4.59 7.54 -15.52
C PHE A 405 4.71 8.74 -16.46
N GLU A 406 5.01 8.52 -17.74
CA GLU A 406 5.07 9.57 -18.75
C GLU A 406 3.68 10.17 -19.03
N ALA A 407 2.65 9.33 -19.13
CA ALA A 407 1.27 9.77 -19.29
C ALA A 407 0.80 10.59 -18.07
N ALA A 408 1.17 10.19 -16.86
CA ALA A 408 0.90 10.92 -15.64
C ALA A 408 1.62 12.29 -15.64
N ALA A 409 2.90 12.32 -15.97
CA ALA A 409 3.68 13.57 -16.05
C ALA A 409 3.10 14.56 -17.05
N LYS A 410 2.64 14.08 -18.22
CA LYS A 410 1.93 14.88 -19.23
C LYS A 410 0.64 15.48 -18.66
N ARG A 411 -0.17 14.70 -17.93
CA ARG A 411 -1.40 15.20 -17.26
C ARG A 411 -1.11 16.21 -16.14
N LEU A 412 0.05 16.11 -15.49
CA LEU A 412 0.52 17.09 -14.50
C LEU A 412 1.12 18.35 -15.13
N ASN A 413 1.33 18.37 -16.45
CA ASN A 413 2.17 19.36 -17.14
C ASN A 413 3.57 19.50 -16.51
N PHE A 414 4.14 18.39 -16.03
CA PHE A 414 5.44 18.39 -15.36
C PHE A 414 6.57 18.77 -16.33
N GLN A 415 7.34 19.80 -15.99
CA GLN A 415 8.42 20.36 -16.82
C GLN A 415 9.84 19.95 -16.38
N GLY A 416 9.96 19.19 -15.28
CA GLY A 416 11.26 18.78 -14.74
C GLY A 416 11.89 17.61 -15.49
N ASP A 417 13.04 17.15 -15.00
CA ASP A 417 13.76 15.97 -15.52
C ASP A 417 13.02 14.67 -15.16
N LEU A 418 12.00 14.34 -15.95
CA LEU A 418 11.17 13.16 -15.76
C LEU A 418 11.97 11.83 -15.83
N PRO A 419 12.88 11.62 -16.81
CA PRO A 419 13.69 10.41 -16.84
C PRO A 419 14.58 10.25 -15.60
N GLY A 420 15.17 11.34 -15.12
CA GLY A 420 15.96 11.32 -13.89
C GLY A 420 15.11 11.06 -12.64
N ALA A 421 13.89 11.58 -12.58
CA ALA A 421 12.93 11.28 -11.52
C ALA A 421 12.55 9.79 -11.50
N TRP A 422 12.22 9.21 -12.66
CA TRP A 422 11.96 7.77 -12.78
C TRP A 422 13.14 6.94 -12.27
N ARG A 423 14.36 7.25 -12.71
CA ARG A 423 15.57 6.55 -12.28
C ARG A 423 15.87 6.64 -10.79
N PHE A 424 15.40 7.71 -10.15
CA PHE A 424 15.50 7.84 -8.71
C PHE A 424 14.49 6.96 -7.96
N PHE A 425 13.29 6.76 -8.53
CA PHE A 425 12.26 5.91 -7.93
C PHE A 425 12.48 4.41 -8.20
N ASP A 426 12.81 4.00 -9.43
CA ASP A 426 13.11 2.60 -9.83
C ASP A 426 14.53 2.20 -9.33
N GLN A 427 14.70 2.15 -8.00
CA GLN A 427 15.99 1.91 -7.35
C GLN A 427 16.49 0.49 -7.56
N ASP A 428 15.57 -0.46 -7.65
CA ASP A 428 15.89 -1.87 -7.87
C ASP A 428 16.13 -2.21 -9.34
N ILE A 429 15.93 -1.25 -10.25
CA ILE A 429 16.11 -1.39 -11.69
C ILE A 429 15.24 -2.57 -12.17
N SER A 430 13.99 -2.62 -11.69
CA SER A 430 13.00 -3.62 -12.09
C SER A 430 12.30 -3.24 -13.38
N GLY A 431 12.38 -1.97 -13.79
CA GLY A 431 11.67 -1.41 -14.94
C GLY A 431 10.25 -0.96 -14.61
N SER A 432 9.90 -0.88 -13.32
CA SER A 432 8.60 -0.44 -12.84
C SER A 432 8.76 0.23 -11.48
N ILE A 433 7.96 1.26 -11.19
CA ILE A 433 7.95 1.88 -9.86
C ILE A 433 6.86 1.18 -9.03
N SER A 434 7.17 0.79 -7.79
CA SER A 434 6.17 0.38 -6.79
C SER A 434 5.74 1.55 -5.91
N PHE A 435 4.60 1.42 -5.22
CA PHE A 435 4.16 2.48 -4.31
C PHE A 435 5.17 2.74 -3.17
N GLY A 436 5.87 1.70 -2.71
CA GLY A 436 6.91 1.84 -1.68
C GLY A 436 8.14 2.60 -2.14
N GLU A 437 8.51 2.47 -3.40
CA GLU A 437 9.58 3.25 -4.03
C GLU A 437 9.17 4.70 -4.26
N LEU A 438 7.91 4.92 -4.64
CA LEU A 438 7.39 6.28 -4.75
C LEU A 438 7.34 6.93 -3.37
N ASP A 439 6.70 6.34 -2.36
CA ASP A 439 6.55 6.93 -1.04
C ASP A 439 6.59 5.93 0.13
N VAL A 440 7.79 5.76 0.70
CA VAL A 440 8.07 4.84 1.81
C VAL A 440 7.15 5.06 3.02
N ALA A 441 6.86 6.31 3.38
CA ALA A 441 6.06 6.63 4.56
C ALA A 441 4.61 6.18 4.38
N SER A 442 3.95 6.58 3.29
CA SER A 442 2.57 6.16 3.00
C SER A 442 2.47 4.64 2.78
N TYR A 443 3.49 4.03 2.17
CA TYR A 443 3.54 2.58 1.97
C TYR A 443 3.63 1.82 3.29
N ALA A 444 4.39 2.31 4.27
CA ALA A 444 4.47 1.69 5.59
C ALA A 444 3.11 1.70 6.29
N GLU A 445 2.35 2.80 6.21
CA GLU A 445 0.99 2.88 6.75
C GLU A 445 0.03 1.91 6.06
N LEU A 446 0.06 1.85 4.72
CA LEU A 446 -0.76 0.91 3.96
C LEU A 446 -0.41 -0.56 4.25
N SER A 447 0.88 -0.84 4.45
CA SER A 447 1.38 -2.17 4.80
C SER A 447 0.92 -2.59 6.20
N ASN A 448 0.98 -1.68 7.18
CA ASN A 448 0.49 -1.93 8.53
C ASN A 448 -1.02 -2.21 8.53
N PHE A 449 -1.79 -1.41 7.79
CA PHE A 449 -3.22 -1.64 7.61
C PHE A 449 -3.51 -3.02 7.00
N LYS A 450 -2.76 -3.40 5.95
CA LYS A 450 -2.90 -4.69 5.31
C LYS A 450 -2.56 -5.85 6.25
N SER A 451 -1.45 -5.77 6.99
CA SER A 451 -1.03 -6.80 7.94
C SER A 451 -2.09 -7.03 9.00
N TRP A 452 -2.61 -5.94 9.58
CA TRP A 452 -3.72 -6.00 10.51
C TRP A 452 -4.96 -6.69 9.91
N ALA A 453 -5.37 -6.30 8.70
CA ALA A 453 -6.54 -6.90 8.07
C ALA A 453 -6.35 -8.39 7.78
N ASP A 454 -5.13 -8.78 7.40
CA ASP A 454 -4.73 -10.18 7.20
C ASP A 454 -4.75 -10.96 8.53
N GLU A 455 -4.31 -10.37 9.64
CA GLU A 455 -4.24 -11.00 10.98
C GLU A 455 -5.61 -11.12 11.66
N GLU A 456 -6.40 -10.05 11.66
CA GLU A 456 -7.67 -9.98 12.39
C GLU A 456 -8.85 -10.58 11.59
N PHE A 457 -8.81 -10.48 10.26
CA PHE A 457 -9.94 -10.86 9.40
C PHE A 457 -9.56 -11.89 8.33
N GLY A 458 -8.28 -12.23 8.17
CA GLY A 458 -7.82 -13.11 7.10
C GLY A 458 -7.67 -12.42 5.75
N GLY A 459 -7.84 -11.10 5.69
CA GLY A 459 -7.63 -10.30 4.49
C GLY A 459 -8.45 -9.00 4.46
N VAL A 460 -7.99 -8.02 3.69
CA VAL A 460 -8.66 -6.71 3.52
C VAL A 460 -10.12 -6.86 3.06
N ARG A 461 -10.43 -7.74 2.11
CA ARG A 461 -11.82 -7.97 1.67
C ARG A 461 -12.71 -8.52 2.78
N ALA A 462 -12.17 -9.42 3.60
CA ALA A 462 -12.91 -9.98 4.73
C ALA A 462 -13.11 -8.94 5.82
N ALA A 463 -12.11 -8.07 6.07
CA ALA A 463 -12.26 -6.92 6.94
C ALA A 463 -13.40 -6.02 6.45
N PHE A 464 -13.39 -5.65 5.17
CA PHE A 464 -14.43 -4.78 4.59
C PHE A 464 -15.82 -5.42 4.68
N ALA A 465 -15.99 -6.71 4.37
CA ALA A 465 -17.29 -7.39 4.45
C ALA A 465 -17.89 -7.46 5.87
N VAL A 466 -17.06 -7.34 6.90
CA VAL A 466 -17.47 -7.34 8.32
C VAL A 466 -17.87 -5.94 8.79
N LEU A 467 -17.30 -4.92 8.14
CA LEU A 467 -17.44 -3.52 8.50
C LEU A 467 -18.45 -2.78 7.63
N ASP A 468 -18.78 -3.33 6.46
CA ASP A 468 -19.96 -3.01 5.64
C ASP A 468 -21.22 -3.47 6.42
N GLU A 469 -21.72 -2.56 7.27
CA GLU A 469 -22.82 -2.83 8.20
C GLU A 469 -24.17 -2.76 7.50
N ASP A 470 -24.28 -1.97 6.42
CA ASP A 470 -25.50 -1.83 5.63
C ASP A 470 -25.59 -2.83 4.46
N ASN A 471 -24.54 -3.63 4.22
CA ASN A 471 -24.38 -4.51 3.05
C ASN A 471 -24.59 -3.75 1.75
N SER A 472 -24.22 -2.47 1.71
CA SER A 472 -24.27 -1.67 0.49
C SER A 472 -23.32 -2.22 -0.57
N GLY A 473 -22.34 -3.05 -0.18
CA GLY A 473 -21.27 -3.52 -1.06
C GLY A 473 -20.22 -2.46 -1.34
N ASP A 474 -20.45 -1.25 -0.82
CA ASP A 474 -19.51 -0.16 -0.74
C ASP A 474 -19.08 0.03 0.70
N PHE A 475 -17.96 0.70 0.89
CA PHE A 475 -17.41 0.95 2.20
C PHE A 475 -17.23 2.44 2.36
N ASN A 476 -18.05 3.07 3.19
CA ASN A 476 -18.17 4.52 3.29
C ASN A 476 -17.26 5.13 4.39
N VAL A 477 -17.05 6.45 4.35
CA VAL A 477 -16.04 7.14 5.22
C VAL A 477 -16.31 6.83 6.69
N ARG A 478 -17.60 6.76 7.02
CA ARG A 478 -18.12 6.38 8.32
C ARG A 478 -17.61 5.01 8.75
N GLU A 479 -17.78 3.98 7.91
CA GLU A 479 -17.42 2.58 8.19
C GLU A 479 -15.91 2.35 8.34
N PHE A 480 -15.08 3.11 7.62
CA PHE A 480 -13.63 3.01 7.79
C PHE A 480 -13.08 3.78 8.97
N ILE A 481 -13.61 4.97 9.23
CA ILE A 481 -13.22 5.70 10.43
C ILE A 481 -13.63 4.88 11.65
N LYS A 482 -14.82 4.26 11.65
CA LYS A 482 -15.26 3.26 12.65
C LYS A 482 -14.24 2.14 12.84
N MET A 483 -13.77 1.55 11.74
CA MET A 483 -12.78 0.48 11.76
C MET A 483 -11.44 0.92 12.37
N LEU A 484 -10.88 2.05 11.93
CA LEU A 484 -9.57 2.50 12.39
C LEU A 484 -9.58 2.95 13.85
N ARG A 485 -10.68 3.57 14.28
CA ARG A 485 -10.90 4.00 15.67
C ARG A 485 -10.91 2.82 16.63
N GLY A 486 -11.50 1.68 16.24
CA GLY A 486 -11.45 0.43 17.01
C GLY A 486 -10.05 -0.20 17.14
N HIS A 487 -9.11 0.11 16.24
CA HIS A 487 -7.77 -0.52 16.20
C HIS A 487 -6.68 0.26 16.96
N LYS A 488 -6.78 1.58 17.14
CA LYS A 488 -5.83 2.32 18.00
C LYS A 488 -5.75 1.75 19.42
N GLY A 489 -6.78 0.99 19.82
CA GLY A 489 -6.81 0.22 21.04
C GLY A 489 -6.03 -1.09 21.07
N ALA A 490 -5.57 -1.68 19.96
CA ALA A 490 -5.01 -3.03 20.01
C ALA A 490 -3.52 -3.15 19.65
N SER A 491 -2.91 -2.18 18.95
CA SER A 491 -1.51 -2.34 18.54
C SER A 491 -0.75 -1.03 18.39
N MET A 492 0.09 -0.73 19.38
CA MET A 492 1.46 -0.23 19.22
C MET A 492 2.23 -0.68 20.47
N THR A 493 2.67 -1.94 20.48
CA THR A 493 3.72 -2.36 21.42
C THR A 493 5.00 -1.60 21.09
N GLN A 494 5.66 -1.09 22.13
CA GLN A 494 6.82 -0.20 22.07
C GLN A 494 8.13 -0.88 21.59
N GLU A 495 8.08 -2.09 21.03
CA GLU A 495 9.27 -2.84 20.65
C GLU A 495 9.44 -2.89 19.14
N ASN A 496 9.97 -1.80 18.56
CA ASN A 496 10.83 -1.82 17.37
C ASN A 496 11.44 -0.42 17.08
N SER A 497 11.72 0.35 18.13
CA SER A 497 12.46 1.62 18.03
C SER A 497 13.95 1.40 18.31
N GLY A 498 14.56 0.48 17.57
CA GLY A 498 15.98 0.16 17.65
C GLY A 498 16.74 0.61 16.42
N ASN A 499 16.51 1.84 15.95
CA ASN A 499 17.42 2.67 15.14
C ASN A 499 16.66 3.82 14.44
N ALA A 500 16.23 4.80 15.23
CA ALA A 500 15.91 6.13 14.72
C ALA A 500 16.35 7.17 15.76
N LEU A 501 17.57 7.66 15.56
CA LEU A 501 18.07 8.99 15.92
C LEU A 501 17.81 9.52 17.34
N LYS A 502 18.90 9.52 18.13
CA LYS A 502 19.10 10.41 19.27
C LYS A 502 18.84 11.88 18.86
N PHE A 503 17.71 12.46 19.24
CA PHE A 503 17.54 13.92 19.30
C PHE A 503 16.76 14.35 20.56
N THR A 504 17.52 15.02 21.43
CA THR A 504 17.15 16.06 22.42
C THR A 504 15.94 15.85 23.34
N LYS A 505 16.27 15.65 24.63
CA LYS A 505 15.44 15.94 25.81
C LYS A 505 14.95 17.40 25.77
N ASN A 506 13.72 17.64 25.34
CA ASN A 506 12.95 18.80 25.81
C ASN A 506 11.45 18.55 25.69
N ARG A 507 10.76 18.59 26.83
CA ARG A 507 9.37 18.13 27.03
C ARG A 507 8.31 19.15 26.57
N LYS A 508 8.70 20.24 25.88
CA LYS A 508 7.83 21.38 25.58
C LYS A 508 7.48 21.60 24.09
N ASP A 509 8.03 20.80 23.16
CA ASP A 509 7.83 21.00 21.71
C ASP A 509 7.19 19.79 20.98
N MET A 510 6.61 18.82 21.69
CA MET A 510 5.86 17.73 21.03
C MET A 510 4.49 18.23 20.55
N LYS A 511 4.41 18.63 19.27
CA LYS A 511 3.13 18.74 18.56
C LYS A 511 2.46 17.35 18.49
N PRO A 512 1.13 17.23 18.62
CA PRO A 512 0.48 15.92 18.64
C PRO A 512 0.64 15.22 17.28
N LEU A 513 1.45 14.15 17.27
CA LEU A 513 1.63 13.21 16.16
C LEU A 513 0.31 12.59 15.65
N GLU A 514 -0.78 12.77 16.40
CA GLU A 514 -2.09 12.17 16.18
C GLU A 514 -2.90 12.83 15.04
N SER A 515 -2.73 14.13 14.84
CA SER A 515 -3.46 14.90 13.81
C SER A 515 -2.97 14.59 12.39
N LEU A 516 -1.67 14.34 12.25
CA LEU A 516 -1.03 14.02 10.97
C LEU A 516 -1.47 12.63 10.48
N LYS A 517 -1.50 11.63 11.37
CA LYS A 517 -1.92 10.25 11.05
C LYS A 517 -3.39 10.16 10.64
N TYR A 518 -4.28 10.89 11.32
CA TYR A 518 -5.72 10.86 11.01
C TYR A 518 -6.05 11.41 9.62
N ALA A 519 -5.39 12.50 9.20
CA ALA A 519 -5.49 13.02 7.84
C ALA A 519 -4.92 12.03 6.80
N THR A 520 -3.83 11.32 7.12
CA THR A 520 -3.29 10.29 6.23
C THR A 520 -4.23 9.10 6.07
N TYR A 521 -4.89 8.67 7.14
CA TYR A 521 -5.86 7.58 7.11
C TYR A 521 -7.16 7.94 6.38
N VAL A 522 -7.76 9.11 6.62
CA VAL A 522 -8.92 9.59 5.85
C VAL A 522 -8.55 9.77 4.38
N SER A 523 -7.30 10.12 4.08
CA SER A 523 -6.81 10.08 2.71
C SER A 523 -6.58 8.67 2.17
N LEU A 524 -6.15 7.71 3.00
CA LEU A 524 -6.06 6.29 2.66
C LEU A 524 -7.44 5.78 2.26
N PHE A 525 -8.46 6.11 3.05
CA PHE A 525 -9.87 5.86 2.79
C PHE A 525 -10.36 6.47 1.49
N ALA A 526 -10.15 7.78 1.28
CA ALA A 526 -10.55 8.46 0.05
C ALA A 526 -9.84 7.91 -1.20
N SER A 527 -8.74 7.18 -1.01
CA SER A 527 -8.02 6.45 -2.07
C SER A 527 -8.50 5.00 -2.25
N LEU A 528 -9.07 4.40 -1.20
CA LEU A 528 -9.62 3.03 -1.18
C LEU A 528 -11.10 2.95 -1.56
N CYS A 529 -11.88 4.04 -1.43
CA CYS A 529 -13.35 3.99 -1.55
C CYS A 529 -13.91 4.45 -2.89
N HIS A 530 -13.06 4.49 -3.91
CA HIS A 530 -13.49 4.47 -5.31
C HIS A 530 -13.06 3.15 -5.98
N VAL A 531 -12.84 2.09 -5.18
CA VAL A 531 -12.26 0.82 -5.64
C VAL A 531 -13.35 -0.26 -5.61
N HIS A 532 -13.82 -0.65 -6.79
CA HIS A 532 -14.24 -2.04 -6.97
C HIS A 532 -13.01 -2.92 -6.74
N PHE A 533 -12.97 -3.65 -5.64
CA PHE A 533 -11.92 -4.63 -5.37
C PHE A 533 -12.09 -5.82 -6.34
N ILE A 534 -11.49 -5.75 -7.53
CA ILE A 534 -11.37 -6.89 -8.46
C ILE A 534 -10.40 -7.91 -7.91
#